data_AF-A0A920QVX7-F1
#
_entry.id   AF-A0A920QVX7-F1
#
_cell.length_a   1.000
_cell.length_b   1.000
_cell.length_c   1.000
_cell.angle_alpha   90.00
_cell.angle_beta   90.00
_cell.angle_gamma   90.00
#
_symmetry.space_group_name_H-M   'P 1'
#
loop_
_entity.id
_entity.type
_entity.pdbx_description
1 polymer ?
#
loop_
_entity_poly.entity_id
_entity_poly.type
_entity_poly.pdbx_seq_one_letter_code
_entity_poly.pdbx_strand_id
1 'polypeptide(L)' 'MIFEKFYRLGDELRRSTPGTGLGLYIVRRLVELSGARIVAESDGPGKGATIKITWPASESA' A
#
# COMPACT_ATOMS: atom_id res chain seq x y z
N MET A 1 -1.86 -6.86 -7.04
CA MET A 1 -0.76 -5.96 -6.57
C MET A 1 -0.98 -5.65 -5.08
N ILE A 2 0.04 -5.29 -4.30
CA ILE A 2 0.07 -5.35 -2.81
C ILE A 2 -1.10 -4.72 -2.01
N PHE A 3 -1.97 -3.94 -2.65
CA PHE A 3 -3.14 -3.29 -2.07
C PHE A 3 -4.44 -4.11 -2.14
N GLU A 4 -4.38 -5.36 -2.58
CA GLU A 4 -5.53 -6.26 -2.63
C GLU A 4 -5.92 -6.77 -1.24
N LYS A 5 -7.21 -7.06 -1.04
CA LYS A 5 -7.69 -7.63 0.23
C LYS A 5 -7.01 -8.96 0.47
N PHE A 6 -6.55 -9.18 1.71
CA PHE A 6 -5.91 -10.42 2.14
C PHE A 6 -4.58 -10.73 1.43
N TYR A 7 -4.05 -9.79 0.65
CA TYR A 7 -2.77 -9.98 -0.03
C TYR A 7 -1.61 -9.91 0.95
N ARG A 8 -0.77 -10.94 0.95
CA ARG A 8 0.41 -11.05 1.80
C ARG A 8 1.56 -11.67 1.02
N LEU A 9 2.71 -10.99 0.99
CA LEU A 9 3.94 -11.52 0.37
C LEU A 9 4.58 -12.58 1.30
N GLY A 10 4.94 -13.73 0.73
CA GLY A 10 5.71 -14.79 1.40
C GLY A 10 4.91 -16.02 1.82
N ASP A 11 5.65 -17.10 2.08
CA ASP A 11 5.15 -18.42 2.50
C ASP A 11 4.39 -18.36 3.83
N GLU A 12 3.18 -18.92 3.86
CA GLU A 12 2.31 -18.94 5.05
C GLU A 12 2.99 -19.58 6.26
N LEU A 13 3.91 -20.53 6.03
CA LEU A 13 4.65 -21.28 7.05
C LEU A 13 5.72 -20.49 7.81
N ARG A 14 6.17 -19.33 7.32
CA ARG A 14 7.27 -18.55 7.92
C ARG A 14 6.81 -17.30 8.69
N ARG A 15 5.52 -17.24 9.06
CA ARG A 15 4.96 -16.05 9.72
C ARG A 15 5.14 -16.10 11.23
N SER A 16 6.00 -15.22 11.75
CA SER A 16 6.12 -14.91 13.18
C SER A 16 5.08 -13.90 13.67
N THR A 17 4.43 -13.14 12.77
CA THR A 17 3.51 -12.05 13.14
C THR A 17 2.08 -12.28 12.63
N PRO A 18 1.07 -12.30 13.54
CA PRO A 18 -0.35 -12.31 13.18
C PRO A 18 -0.73 -11.11 12.29
N GLY A 19 -1.68 -11.31 11.37
CA GLY A 19 -2.22 -10.23 10.54
C GLY A 19 -3.19 -10.73 9.47
N THR A 20 -4.12 -9.89 9.02
CA THR A 20 -5.14 -10.27 8.03
C THR A 20 -4.76 -9.90 6.59
N GLY A 21 -3.66 -9.16 6.38
CA GLY A 21 -3.32 -8.62 5.06
C GLY A 21 -4.25 -7.49 4.59
N LEU A 22 -4.99 -6.86 5.52
CA LEU A 22 -5.93 -5.78 5.19
C LEU A 22 -5.32 -4.38 5.28
N GLY A 23 -4.15 -4.22 5.91
CA GLY A 23 -3.57 -2.90 6.19
C GLY A 23 -3.41 -2.02 4.94
N LEU A 24 -2.71 -2.50 3.92
CA LEU A 24 -2.50 -1.74 2.68
C LEU A 24 -3.80 -1.55 1.88
N TYR A 25 -4.72 -2.51 1.93
CA TYR A 25 -6.04 -2.35 1.32
C TYR A 25 -6.81 -1.18 1.95
N ILE A 26 -6.82 -1.08 3.28
CA ILE A 26 -7.47 0.02 4.01
C ILE A 26 -6.80 1.36 3.65
N VAL A 27 -5.47 1.40 3.64
CA VAL A 27 -4.71 2.60 3.26
C VAL A 27 -5.10 3.06 1.85
N ARG A 28 -5.10 2.16 0.87
CA ARG A 28 -5.53 2.51 -0.50
C ARG A 28 -6.93 3.11 -0.51
N ARG A 29 -7.87 2.50 0.22
CA ARG A 29 -9.25 3.01 0.25
C ARG A 29 -9.35 4.40 0.86
N LEU A 30 -8.62 4.67 1.94
CA LEU A 30 -8.59 5.99 2.57
C LEU A 30 -7.98 7.05 1.65
N VAL A 31 -6.87 6.71 0.97
CA VAL A 31 -6.22 7.61 0.02
C VAL A 31 -7.14 7.95 -1.16
N GLU A 32 -7.76 6.94 -1.77
CA GLU A 32 -8.71 7.14 -2.86
C GLU A 32 -9.92 7.99 -2.42
N LEU A 33 -10.45 7.76 -1.22
CA LEU A 33 -11.54 8.59 -0.66
C LEU A 33 -11.11 10.04 -0.40
N SER A 34 -9.83 10.29 -0.11
CA SER A 34 -9.29 11.64 0.03
C SER A 34 -9.01 12.35 -1.31
N GLY A 35 -9.35 11.71 -2.44
CA GLY A 35 -9.10 12.25 -3.78
C GLY A 35 -7.63 12.16 -4.23
N ALA A 36 -6.79 11.43 -3.49
CA ALA A 36 -5.38 11.25 -3.80
C ALA A 36 -5.10 9.94 -4.54
N ARG A 37 -3.92 9.87 -5.15
CA ARG A 37 -3.40 8.68 -5.82
C ARG A 37 -2.35 8.01 -4.93
N ILE A 38 -2.32 6.68 -4.93
CA ILE A 38 -1.30 5.86 -4.27
C ILE A 38 -0.57 4.97 -5.28
N VAL A 39 0.76 4.87 -5.15
CA VAL A 39 1.59 3.93 -5.92
C VAL A 39 2.63 3.26 -5.01
N ALA A 40 3.04 2.05 -5.37
CA ALA A 40 4.10 1.31 -4.71
C ALA A 40 5.24 1.05 -5.70
N GLU A 41 6.45 1.45 -5.34
CA GLU A 41 7.66 1.31 -6.14
C GLU A 41 8.72 0.55 -5.36
N SER A 42 9.52 -0.25 -6.05
CA SER A 42 10.64 -0.99 -5.47
C SER A 42 11.65 -1.28 -6.57
N ASP A 43 12.94 -1.10 -6.26
CA ASP A 43 14.05 -1.46 -7.16
C ASP A 43 14.35 -2.98 -7.16
N GLY A 44 13.50 -3.78 -6.50
CA GLY A 44 13.59 -5.23 -6.46
C GLY A 44 13.98 -5.81 -5.08
N PRO A 45 14.23 -7.13 -5.02
CA PRO A 45 14.51 -7.84 -3.77
C PRO A 45 15.68 -7.24 -2.99
N GLY A 46 15.51 -7.08 -1.67
CA GLY A 46 16.54 -6.53 -0.79
C GLY A 46 16.75 -5.01 -0.88
N LYS A 47 16.00 -4.29 -1.75
CA LYS A 47 16.06 -2.82 -1.87
C LYS A 47 14.97 -2.08 -1.09
N GLY A 48 14.05 -2.82 -0.47
CA GLY A 48 12.88 -2.26 0.19
C GLY A 48 11.83 -1.80 -0.82
N ALA A 49 10.84 -1.06 -0.34
CA ALA A 49 9.77 -0.50 -1.15
C ALA A 49 9.40 0.90 -0.67
N THR A 50 9.00 1.77 -1.58
CA THR A 50 8.50 3.11 -1.30
C THR A 50 7.03 3.18 -1.71
N ILE A 51 6.18 3.60 -0.77
CA ILE A 51 4.78 3.92 -1.04
C ILE A 51 4.68 5.44 -1.21
N LYS A 52 4.24 5.90 -2.38
CA LYS A 52 4.05 7.32 -2.67
C LYS A 52 2.56 7.64 -2.73
N ILE A 53 2.17 8.72 -2.07
CA ILE A 53 0.82 9.26 -2.10
C ILE A 53 0.88 10.68 -2.65
N THR A 54 0.00 11.01 -3.58
CA THR A 54 -0.04 12.31 -4.24
C THR A 54 -1.46 12.85 -4.21
N TRP A 55 -1.65 13.99 -3.56
CA TRP A 55 -2.89 14.76 -3.61
C TRP A 55 -2.89 15.68 -4.84
N PRO A 56 -4.07 15.96 -5.44
CA PRO A 56 -4.19 17.04 -6.40
C PRO A 56 -3.78 18.36 -5.73
N ALA A 57 -3.20 19.28 -6.50
CA ALA A 57 -2.94 20.62 -5.99
C ALA A 57 -4.28 21.24 -5.55
N SER A 58 -4.29 21.85 -4.36
CA SER A 58 -5.41 22.68 -3.95
C SER A 58 -5.55 23.80 -4.98
N GLU A 59 -6.70 23.85 -5.66
CA GLU A 59 -7.08 25.05 -6.40
C GLU A 59 -7.48 26.09 -5.36
N SER A 60 -6.48 26.84 -4.89
CA SER A 60 -6.71 28.06 -4.12
C SER A 60 -7.13 29.13 -5.12
N ALA A 61 -8.44 29.25 -5.34
CA ALA A 61 -9.07 30.42 -5.95
C ALA A 61 -9.32 31.50 -4.89
#